data_AF-A0A350CMM3-F1
#
_entry.id   AF-A0A350CMM3-F1
#
_cell.length_a   1.000
_cell.length_b   1.000
_cell.length_c   1.000
_cell.angle_alpha   90.00
_cell.angle_beta   90.00
_cell.angle_gamma   90.00
#
_symmetry.space_group_name_H-M   'P 1'
#
loop_
_entity.id
_entity.type
_entity.pdbx_description
1 polymer ?
#
loop_
_entity_poly.entity_id
_entity_poly.type
_entity_poly.pdbx_seq_one_letter_code
_entity_poly.pdbx_strand_id
1 'polypeptide(L)'
;MIRRTALLSALTLSLLLVACSKDKDESADADETQAQAQAEGGEQVETDIQAEEAPPAPTVDYWKVVGPLVAGDYSGACMRKPDLRKMDATIKVGADGKASSSGMELDFREARKVMLTRQREKDGGYGAMFMFSVDEAKGGDLLLQSAEGSKGSAVINRDDIGLMCSEVGGIDKLSARPLRAVFSGLLGAKTQTVSCLDTTNLLVRRDTDVEIDGDVLKIGGTKFDITGAETEMFTFDDAGRTMSLTLIMPDKQTIGLGYDGAGTLTSVTVFHEQERSYSCEPKREG
;
A
#
# COMPACT_ATOMS: atom_id res chain seq x y z
N MET A 1 -9.63 -42.64 -25.96
CA MET A 1 -9.74 -43.36 -24.67
C MET A 1 -9.15 -42.43 -23.60
N ILE A 2 -9.97 -41.66 -22.87
CA ILE A 2 -10.51 -41.98 -21.53
C ILE A 2 -9.31 -42.13 -20.55
N ARG A 3 -9.03 -41.23 -19.59
CA ARG A 3 -9.88 -40.76 -18.47
C ARG A 3 -9.45 -39.37 -17.96
N ARG A 4 -10.46 -38.53 -17.70
CA ARG A 4 -10.42 -37.42 -16.75
C ARG A 4 -10.71 -37.99 -15.34
N THR A 5 -10.00 -37.51 -14.32
CA THR A 5 -10.38 -37.74 -12.92
C THR A 5 -10.23 -36.42 -12.19
N ALA A 6 -11.37 -35.79 -11.92
CA ALA A 6 -11.50 -34.68 -10.99
C ALA A 6 -11.69 -35.26 -9.58
N LEU A 7 -10.93 -34.75 -8.61
CA LEU A 7 -11.12 -35.02 -7.19
C LEU A 7 -11.72 -33.77 -6.55
N LEU A 8 -13.04 -33.81 -6.38
CA LEU A 8 -13.81 -32.96 -5.48
C LEU A 8 -14.00 -33.74 -4.17
N SER A 9 -13.52 -33.20 -3.06
CA SER A 9 -13.84 -33.64 -1.71
C SER A 9 -14.02 -32.37 -0.89
N ALA A 10 -15.26 -31.92 -0.71
CA ALA A 10 -16.12 -32.26 0.42
C ALA A 10 -15.55 -31.74 1.75
N LEU A 11 -15.71 -30.43 1.98
CA LEU A 11 -15.60 -29.80 3.29
C LEU A 11 -17.00 -29.76 3.90
N THR A 12 -17.22 -30.59 4.92
CA THR A 12 -18.44 -30.60 5.73
C THR A 12 -18.10 -30.64 7.21
N LEU A 13 -18.83 -29.81 7.95
CA LEU A 13 -19.14 -29.84 9.39
C LEU A 13 -18.07 -29.40 10.40
N SER A 14 -18.27 -28.20 10.93
CA SER A 14 -18.10 -27.88 12.37
C SER A 14 -18.94 -26.65 12.73
N LEU A 15 -20.25 -26.83 12.85
CA LEU A 15 -21.19 -25.85 13.44
C LEU A 15 -22.07 -26.60 14.45
N LEU A 16 -21.61 -26.72 15.70
CA LEU A 16 -22.40 -27.22 16.82
C LEU A 16 -21.91 -26.58 18.13
N LEU A 17 -22.34 -25.36 18.44
CA LEU A 17 -22.31 -24.81 19.80
C LEU A 17 -23.40 -23.72 19.97
N VAL A 18 -24.68 -24.10 19.89
CA VAL A 18 -25.79 -23.34 20.50
C VAL A 18 -26.94 -24.31 20.81
N ALA A 19 -27.09 -24.72 22.07
CA ALA A 19 -28.36 -25.08 22.74
C ALA A 19 -28.09 -25.77 24.09
N CYS A 20 -29.03 -25.60 25.03
CA CYS A 20 -29.07 -26.02 26.45
C CYS A 20 -28.53 -24.93 27.40
N SER A 21 -29.33 -24.25 28.22
CA SER A 21 -30.62 -24.63 28.82
C SER A 21 -31.40 -23.39 29.27
N LYS A 22 -32.73 -23.46 29.16
CA LYS A 22 -33.70 -22.47 29.63
C LYS A 22 -34.73 -23.14 30.56
N ASP A 23 -35.12 -22.40 31.59
CA ASP A 23 -36.34 -22.43 32.41
C ASP A 23 -36.55 -23.50 33.50
N LYS A 24 -36.66 -23.02 34.77
CA LYS A 24 -37.87 -23.21 35.59
C LYS A 24 -37.97 -22.31 36.84
N ASP A 25 -39.17 -21.72 36.94
CA ASP A 25 -39.84 -20.84 37.93
C ASP A 25 -39.80 -21.32 39.41
N GLU A 26 -39.64 -20.46 40.43
CA GLU A 26 -40.58 -19.53 41.13
C GLU A 26 -41.25 -20.17 42.37
N SER A 27 -40.98 -19.62 43.57
CA SER A 27 -41.96 -19.38 44.66
C SER A 27 -41.30 -18.79 45.93
N ALA A 28 -42.01 -17.84 46.54
CA ALA A 28 -41.66 -16.96 47.66
C ALA A 28 -41.65 -17.59 49.07
N ASP A 29 -40.89 -16.99 50.01
CA ASP A 29 -41.38 -16.16 51.15
C ASP A 29 -40.36 -16.12 52.32
N ALA A 30 -40.18 -14.89 52.86
CA ALA A 30 -39.86 -14.48 54.25
C ALA A 30 -38.64 -15.13 54.99
N ASP A 31 -37.83 -14.49 55.84
CA ASP A 31 -37.84 -13.21 56.56
C ASP A 31 -36.41 -13.02 57.16
N GLU A 32 -36.19 -11.91 57.85
CA GLU A 32 -35.12 -11.60 58.81
C GLU A 32 -33.87 -10.79 58.36
N THR A 33 -34.07 -9.47 58.41
CA THR A 33 -33.53 -8.58 59.48
C THR A 33 -32.04 -8.14 59.46
N GLN A 34 -31.92 -6.81 59.66
CA GLN A 34 -30.77 -5.98 60.07
C GLN A 34 -29.76 -5.59 58.98
N ALA A 35 -29.23 -4.37 58.92
CA ALA A 35 -29.55 -3.05 59.48
C ALA A 35 -28.52 -2.07 58.89
N GLN A 36 -28.86 -0.78 58.95
CA GLN A 36 -27.96 0.39 58.97
C GLN A 36 -27.52 1.03 57.63
N ALA A 37 -28.14 2.19 57.44
CA ALA A 37 -27.49 3.51 57.40
C ALA A 37 -26.81 3.95 56.10
N GLN A 38 -27.54 4.84 55.40
CA GLN A 38 -27.10 6.15 54.88
C GLN A 38 -25.63 6.31 54.50
N ALA A 39 -25.39 6.50 53.20
CA ALA A 39 -24.58 7.59 52.69
C ALA A 39 -25.08 7.98 51.29
N GLU A 40 -25.97 8.97 51.25
CA GLU A 40 -26.09 9.87 50.10
C GLU A 40 -24.78 10.64 49.98
N GLY A 41 -24.30 10.84 48.75
CA GLY A 41 -23.11 11.67 48.48
C GLY A 41 -21.98 10.93 47.79
N GLY A 42 -22.25 10.32 46.64
CA GLY A 42 -21.24 9.99 45.64
C GLY A 42 -21.47 10.89 44.44
N GLU A 43 -20.96 12.11 44.51
CA GLU A 43 -20.74 12.97 43.35
C GLU A 43 -19.94 12.12 42.34
N GLN A 44 -20.61 11.64 41.29
CA GLN A 44 -19.92 11.15 40.10
C GLN A 44 -19.18 12.35 39.54
N VAL A 45 -17.93 12.52 39.96
CA VAL A 45 -16.95 13.26 39.19
C VAL A 45 -16.76 12.44 37.92
N GLU A 46 -17.59 12.72 36.92
CA GLU A 46 -17.24 12.54 35.51
C GLU A 46 -15.90 13.25 35.35
N THR A 47 -14.84 12.47 35.52
CA THR A 47 -13.52 12.90 35.08
C THR A 47 -13.63 12.80 33.58
N ASP A 48 -14.01 13.90 32.95
CA ASP A 48 -13.77 14.16 31.53
C ASP A 48 -12.25 14.03 31.33
N ILE A 49 -11.79 12.79 31.18
CA ILE A 49 -10.51 12.51 30.57
C ILE A 49 -10.76 12.89 29.12
N GLN A 50 -10.57 14.17 28.81
CA GLN A 50 -10.29 14.63 27.46
C GLN A 50 -9.15 13.74 26.98
N ALA A 51 -9.48 12.72 26.19
CA ALA A 51 -8.51 11.94 25.46
C ALA A 51 -7.81 12.95 24.57
N GLU A 52 -6.62 13.38 25.00
CA GLU A 52 -5.74 14.23 24.22
C GLU A 52 -5.55 13.51 22.89
N GLU A 53 -6.17 14.06 21.84
CA GLU A 53 -6.17 13.48 20.52
C GLU A 53 -4.72 13.35 20.09
N ALA A 54 -4.23 12.11 20.00
CA ALA A 54 -2.83 11.86 19.69
C ALA A 54 -2.44 12.62 18.43
N PRO A 55 -1.26 13.26 18.38
CA PRO A 55 -0.85 14.06 17.24
C PRO A 55 -0.95 13.22 15.96
N PRO A 56 -1.40 13.82 14.84
CA PRO A 56 -1.63 13.09 13.60
C PRO A 56 -0.34 12.39 13.18
N ALA A 57 -0.47 11.12 12.78
CA ALA A 57 0.66 10.34 12.31
C ALA A 57 1.40 11.09 11.18
N PRO A 58 2.74 11.07 11.18
CA PRO A 58 3.53 11.72 10.14
C PRO A 58 3.18 11.15 8.76
N THR A 59 3.27 12.00 7.74
CA THR A 59 3.00 11.64 6.34
C THR A 59 4.19 12.03 5.47
N VAL A 60 4.52 11.15 4.51
CA VAL A 60 5.55 11.44 3.51
C VAL A 60 4.95 12.28 2.39
N ASP A 61 5.56 13.42 2.11
CA ASP A 61 5.22 14.23 0.93
C ASP A 61 5.87 13.60 -0.33
N TYR A 62 5.30 12.49 -0.77
CA TYR A 62 5.78 11.74 -1.94
C TYR A 62 5.69 12.58 -3.23
N TRP A 63 4.79 13.56 -3.28
CA TRP A 63 4.57 14.37 -4.48
C TRP A 63 5.78 15.22 -4.84
N LYS A 64 6.58 15.66 -3.85
CA LYS A 64 7.87 16.33 -4.10
C LYS A 64 8.81 15.52 -5.00
N VAL A 65 8.70 14.18 -4.96
CA VAL A 65 9.52 13.27 -5.77
C VAL A 65 8.78 12.84 -7.04
N VAL A 66 7.49 12.50 -6.91
CA VAL A 66 6.68 11.97 -8.02
C VAL A 66 6.27 13.05 -9.01
N GLY A 67 5.91 14.24 -8.53
CA GLY A 67 5.39 15.33 -9.35
C GLY A 67 6.26 15.65 -10.56
N PRO A 68 7.58 15.90 -10.39
CA PRO A 68 8.48 16.14 -11.52
C PRO A 68 8.56 14.99 -12.53
N LEU A 69 8.37 13.74 -12.09
CA LEU A 69 8.41 12.56 -12.94
C LEU A 69 7.17 12.44 -13.83
N VAL A 70 5.99 12.77 -13.28
CA VAL A 70 4.70 12.65 -13.99
C VAL A 70 4.20 13.95 -14.61
N ALA A 71 4.83 15.09 -14.33
CA ALA A 71 4.40 16.36 -14.88
C ALA A 71 4.50 16.37 -16.42
N GLY A 72 3.44 16.79 -17.09
CA GLY A 72 3.41 16.88 -18.55
C GLY A 72 2.00 16.93 -19.14
N ASP A 73 1.97 17.06 -20.46
CA ASP A 73 0.76 17.06 -21.26
C ASP A 73 0.63 15.72 -21.99
N TYR A 74 -0.45 15.01 -21.69
CA TYR A 74 -0.74 13.68 -22.22
C TYR A 74 -1.89 13.80 -23.22
N SER A 75 -1.53 13.97 -24.49
CA SER A 75 -2.45 14.04 -25.63
C SER A 75 -2.26 12.84 -26.55
N GLY A 76 -3.30 12.49 -27.31
CA GLY A 76 -3.31 11.33 -28.19
C GLY A 76 -4.72 11.08 -28.75
N ALA A 77 -5.02 9.83 -29.10
CA ALA A 77 -6.37 9.44 -29.48
C ALA A 77 -7.25 9.33 -28.23
N CYS A 78 -7.99 10.39 -27.91
CA CYS A 78 -8.79 10.46 -26.68
C CYS A 78 -10.28 10.12 -26.89
N MET A 79 -10.84 9.39 -25.93
CA MET A 79 -12.26 9.04 -25.84
C MET A 79 -12.80 9.42 -24.47
N ARG A 80 -13.98 10.05 -24.46
CA ARG A 80 -14.69 10.38 -23.22
C ARG A 80 -15.42 9.15 -22.67
N LYS A 81 -15.46 8.98 -21.35
CA LYS A 81 -16.35 8.04 -20.67
C LYS A 81 -17.59 8.76 -20.11
N PRO A 82 -18.75 8.09 -20.03
CA PRO A 82 -18.99 6.69 -20.41
C PRO A 82 -19.37 6.48 -21.89
N ASP A 83 -19.57 7.54 -22.67
CA ASP A 83 -20.13 7.46 -24.03
C ASP A 83 -19.14 7.05 -25.13
N LEU A 84 -17.86 6.91 -24.81
CA LEU A 84 -16.75 6.54 -25.70
C LEU A 84 -16.62 7.46 -26.93
N ARG A 85 -17.16 8.67 -26.84
CA ARG A 85 -17.09 9.63 -27.95
C ARG A 85 -15.65 10.14 -28.08
N LYS A 86 -15.13 10.11 -29.31
CA LYS A 86 -13.85 10.75 -29.64
C LYS A 86 -13.88 12.22 -29.27
N MET A 87 -12.80 12.70 -28.68
CA MET A 87 -12.64 14.07 -28.23
C MET A 87 -11.23 14.53 -28.52
N ASP A 88 -11.10 15.77 -28.99
CA ASP A 88 -9.82 16.47 -28.97
C ASP A 88 -9.61 17.02 -27.56
N ALA A 89 -8.77 16.34 -26.79
CA ALA A 89 -8.50 16.68 -25.40
C ALA A 89 -7.08 16.30 -25.00
N THR A 90 -6.66 16.83 -23.86
CA THR A 90 -5.32 16.61 -23.30
C THR A 90 -5.45 16.52 -21.80
N ILE A 91 -4.83 15.51 -21.21
CA ILE A 91 -4.70 15.39 -19.76
C ILE A 91 -3.43 16.14 -19.37
N LYS A 92 -3.55 17.22 -18.62
CA LYS A 92 -2.41 17.97 -18.10
C LYS A 92 -2.16 17.55 -16.67
N VAL A 93 -0.93 17.22 -16.33
CA VAL A 93 -0.51 16.90 -14.96
C VAL A 93 0.61 17.87 -14.57
N GLY A 94 0.39 18.62 -13.49
CA GLY A 94 1.36 19.54 -12.94
C GLY A 94 2.33 18.86 -11.97
N ALA A 95 3.53 19.40 -11.86
CA ALA A 95 4.47 19.00 -10.80
C ALA A 95 3.95 19.36 -9.39
N ASP A 96 2.95 20.24 -9.30
CA ASP A 96 2.23 20.61 -8.07
C ASP A 96 1.10 19.63 -7.71
N GLY A 97 0.85 18.62 -8.54
CA GLY A 97 -0.12 17.54 -8.28
C GLY A 97 -1.51 17.79 -8.77
N LYS A 98 -1.76 18.96 -9.34
CA LYS A 98 -3.01 19.25 -10.01
C LYS A 98 -3.03 18.61 -11.38
N ALA A 99 -4.12 17.94 -11.69
CA ALA A 99 -4.39 17.45 -13.02
C ALA A 99 -5.68 18.04 -13.57
N SER A 100 -5.71 18.31 -14.87
CA SER A 100 -6.88 18.84 -15.53
C SER A 100 -7.10 18.25 -16.91
N SER A 101 -8.37 18.08 -17.27
CA SER A 101 -8.79 17.74 -18.63
C SER A 101 -10.27 17.99 -18.82
N SER A 102 -10.66 18.67 -19.89
CA SER A 102 -12.06 18.78 -20.33
C SER A 102 -13.06 19.18 -19.21
N GLY A 103 -12.68 20.14 -18.36
CA GLY A 103 -13.49 20.60 -17.23
C GLY A 103 -13.40 19.75 -15.96
N MET A 104 -12.65 18.65 -15.97
CA MET A 104 -12.25 17.93 -14.77
C MET A 104 -10.99 18.56 -14.19
N GLU A 105 -11.01 18.82 -12.88
CA GLU A 105 -9.86 19.25 -12.08
C GLU A 105 -9.76 18.33 -10.86
N LEU A 106 -8.56 17.79 -10.62
CA LEU A 106 -8.22 16.89 -9.52
C LEU A 106 -6.89 17.32 -8.89
N ASP A 107 -6.73 17.09 -7.59
CA ASP A 107 -5.47 17.29 -6.86
C ASP A 107 -4.98 15.95 -6.31
N PHE A 108 -3.95 15.39 -6.94
CA PHE A 108 -3.41 14.09 -6.57
C PHE A 108 -2.43 14.14 -5.40
N ARG A 109 -2.19 15.32 -4.79
CA ARG A 109 -1.54 15.38 -3.46
C ARG A 109 -2.43 14.81 -2.37
N GLU A 110 -3.75 14.81 -2.60
CA GLU A 110 -4.73 14.18 -1.72
C GLU A 110 -4.92 12.69 -2.05
N ALA A 111 -4.11 12.11 -2.96
CA ALA A 111 -4.22 10.70 -3.30
C ALA A 111 -4.01 9.80 -2.08
N ARG A 112 -5.05 9.06 -1.71
CA ARG A 112 -5.00 8.03 -0.66
C ARG A 112 -4.25 6.79 -1.10
N LYS A 113 -4.19 6.53 -2.40
CA LYS A 113 -3.44 5.40 -2.94
C LYS A 113 -2.64 5.82 -4.15
N VAL A 114 -1.35 5.55 -4.10
CA VAL A 114 -0.42 5.75 -5.20
C VAL A 114 0.36 4.48 -5.43
N MET A 115 0.42 4.01 -6.67
CA MET A 115 1.17 2.82 -7.04
C MET A 115 1.99 3.13 -8.29
N LEU A 116 3.30 2.96 -8.19
CA LEU A 116 4.26 3.21 -9.26
C LEU A 116 4.97 1.91 -9.54
N THR A 117 4.77 1.36 -10.73
CA THR A 117 5.41 0.12 -11.15
C THR A 117 6.34 0.40 -12.31
N ARG A 118 7.51 -0.21 -12.30
CA ARG A 118 8.44 -0.30 -13.43
C ARG A 118 8.79 -1.77 -13.62
N GLN A 119 8.59 -2.29 -14.82
CA GLN A 119 8.76 -3.71 -15.12
C GLN A 119 9.63 -3.89 -16.37
N ARG A 120 10.53 -4.85 -16.32
CA ARG A 120 11.37 -5.24 -17.45
C ARG A 120 10.54 -6.00 -18.48
N GLU A 121 10.61 -5.55 -19.71
CA GLU A 121 9.91 -6.15 -20.84
C GLU A 121 10.76 -7.23 -21.52
N LYS A 122 10.12 -8.02 -22.38
CA LYS A 122 10.78 -9.15 -23.08
C LYS A 122 11.88 -8.71 -24.03
N ASP A 123 11.79 -7.50 -24.57
CA ASP A 123 12.80 -6.89 -25.44
C ASP A 123 14.00 -6.32 -24.65
N GLY A 124 13.98 -6.42 -23.32
CA GLY A 124 15.01 -5.90 -22.42
C GLY A 124 14.81 -4.43 -22.03
N GLY A 125 13.81 -3.75 -22.60
CA GLY A 125 13.36 -2.43 -22.19
C GLY A 125 12.58 -2.47 -20.87
N TYR A 126 11.97 -1.33 -20.52
CA TYR A 126 11.15 -1.22 -19.33
C TYR A 126 9.82 -0.52 -19.62
N GLY A 127 8.74 -1.14 -19.18
CA GLY A 127 7.42 -0.54 -19.04
C GLY A 127 7.25 0.08 -17.66
N ALA A 128 6.28 0.98 -17.55
CA ALA A 128 5.91 1.65 -16.31
C ALA A 128 4.40 1.90 -16.27
N MET A 129 3.83 1.74 -15.08
CA MET A 129 2.40 1.97 -14.80
C MET A 129 2.27 2.71 -13.48
N PHE A 130 1.79 3.95 -13.53
CA PHE A 130 1.62 4.82 -12.38
C PHE A 130 0.14 5.11 -12.19
N MET A 131 -0.36 4.84 -11.00
CA MET A 131 -1.75 4.98 -10.61
C MET A 131 -1.85 5.89 -9.39
N PHE A 132 -2.80 6.81 -9.42
CA PHE A 132 -3.12 7.74 -8.33
C PHE A 132 -4.63 7.71 -8.11
N SER A 133 -5.08 7.56 -6.87
CA SER A 133 -6.49 7.51 -6.48
C SER A 133 -6.73 8.41 -5.27
N VAL A 134 -7.57 9.43 -5.42
CA VAL A 134 -7.92 10.41 -4.37
C VAL A 134 -8.73 9.79 -3.25
N ASP A 135 -9.85 9.15 -3.58
CA ASP A 135 -10.78 8.62 -2.60
C ASP A 135 -11.68 7.55 -3.25
N GLU A 136 -11.94 6.44 -2.57
CA GLU A 136 -12.92 5.44 -3.04
C GLU A 136 -14.34 6.01 -3.06
N ALA A 137 -14.66 7.01 -2.21
CA ALA A 137 -15.98 7.59 -2.06
C ALA A 137 -16.20 8.88 -2.90
N LYS A 138 -15.15 9.68 -3.14
CA LYS A 138 -15.23 10.94 -3.91
C LYS A 138 -14.80 10.79 -5.38
N GLY A 139 -14.32 9.60 -5.75
CA GLY A 139 -13.74 9.34 -7.06
C GLY A 139 -12.47 10.16 -7.32
N GLY A 140 -11.83 9.91 -8.46
CA GLY A 140 -10.63 10.64 -8.86
C GLY A 140 -9.45 9.72 -9.06
N ASP A 141 -9.27 9.25 -10.28
CA ASP A 141 -8.18 8.38 -10.67
C ASP A 141 -7.34 9.00 -11.78
N LEU A 142 -6.02 8.81 -11.70
CA LEU A 142 -5.10 8.99 -12.82
C LEU A 142 -4.31 7.70 -13.02
N LEU A 143 -4.31 7.20 -14.24
CA LEU A 143 -3.48 6.08 -14.68
C LEU A 143 -2.61 6.55 -15.85
N LEU A 144 -1.30 6.43 -15.69
CA LEU A 144 -0.31 6.64 -16.74
C LEU A 144 0.40 5.31 -17.00
N GLN A 145 0.35 4.82 -18.24
CA GLN A 145 0.98 3.55 -18.60
C GLN A 145 1.80 3.71 -19.87
N SER A 146 3.07 3.31 -19.82
CA SER A 146 3.84 3.04 -21.02
C SER A 146 3.59 1.60 -21.47
N ALA A 147 3.35 1.41 -22.77
CA ALA A 147 3.25 0.09 -23.37
C ALA A 147 4.44 -0.19 -24.29
N GLU A 148 4.56 -1.46 -24.70
CA GLU A 148 5.55 -1.93 -25.66
C GLU A 148 5.45 -1.12 -26.97
N GLY A 149 6.59 -0.64 -27.48
CA GLY A 149 6.63 0.10 -28.75
C GLY A 149 6.27 1.58 -28.69
N SER A 150 6.54 2.27 -27.57
CA SER A 150 6.44 3.74 -27.39
C SER A 150 5.03 4.35 -27.39
N LYS A 151 3.97 3.54 -27.47
CA LYS A 151 2.59 4.03 -27.39
C LYS A 151 2.11 4.00 -25.95
N GLY A 152 1.95 5.17 -25.34
CA GLY A 152 1.41 5.30 -24.01
C GLY A 152 -0.11 5.27 -23.95
N SER A 153 -0.63 5.11 -22.73
CA SER A 153 -2.00 5.49 -22.40
C SER A 153 -2.05 6.35 -21.14
N ALA A 154 -2.98 7.29 -21.13
CA ALA A 154 -3.28 8.12 -19.98
C ALA A 154 -4.79 8.11 -19.75
N VAL A 155 -5.22 7.89 -18.52
CA VAL A 155 -6.62 7.88 -18.13
C VAL A 155 -6.79 8.78 -16.93
N ILE A 156 -7.76 9.69 -16.99
CA ILE A 156 -8.21 10.48 -15.84
C ILE A 156 -9.71 10.26 -15.67
N ASN A 157 -10.16 9.92 -14.47
CA ASN A 157 -11.57 9.75 -14.17
C ASN A 157 -11.94 10.54 -12.92
N ARG A 158 -13.17 11.01 -12.85
CA ARG A 158 -13.81 11.57 -11.65
C ARG A 158 -15.25 11.12 -11.67
N ASP A 159 -15.70 10.45 -10.61
CA ASP A 159 -17.04 9.85 -10.55
C ASP A 159 -17.30 8.93 -11.76
N ASP A 160 -18.37 9.17 -12.53
CA ASP A 160 -18.78 8.40 -13.71
C ASP A 160 -18.21 8.95 -15.03
N ILE A 161 -17.54 10.10 -14.99
CA ILE A 161 -16.94 10.75 -16.16
C ILE A 161 -15.44 10.53 -16.21
N GLY A 162 -14.90 10.46 -17.42
CA GLY A 162 -13.47 10.32 -17.59
C GLY A 162 -13.00 10.58 -19.01
N LEU A 163 -11.69 10.59 -19.17
CA LEU A 163 -11.00 10.68 -20.44
C LEU A 163 -9.95 9.58 -20.49
N MET A 164 -9.95 8.83 -21.59
CA MET A 164 -8.94 7.83 -21.90
C MET A 164 -8.24 8.24 -23.19
N CYS A 165 -6.95 8.49 -23.12
CA CYS A 165 -6.10 8.80 -24.26
C CYS A 165 -5.15 7.62 -24.51
N SER A 166 -5.07 7.18 -25.75
CA SER A 166 -4.07 6.21 -26.22
C SER A 166 -3.10 6.85 -27.20
N GLU A 167 -2.01 6.14 -27.50
CA GLU A 167 -0.92 6.64 -28.35
C GLU A 167 -0.29 7.93 -27.79
N VAL A 168 -0.28 8.04 -26.46
CA VAL A 168 0.23 9.19 -25.74
C VAL A 168 1.75 9.20 -25.79
N GLY A 169 2.32 10.30 -26.30
CA GLY A 169 3.77 10.51 -26.34
C GLY A 169 4.35 10.95 -25.00
N GLY A 170 5.67 10.78 -24.83
CA GLY A 170 6.42 11.27 -23.67
C GLY A 170 6.19 10.50 -22.37
N ILE A 171 5.44 9.39 -22.41
CA ILE A 171 5.20 8.53 -21.25
C ILE A 171 6.36 7.57 -20.96
N ASP A 172 7.24 7.38 -21.94
CA ASP A 172 8.47 6.60 -21.86
C ASP A 172 9.45 7.17 -20.81
N LYS A 173 9.37 8.47 -20.52
CA LYS A 173 10.13 9.08 -19.42
C LYS A 173 9.83 8.43 -18.06
N LEU A 174 8.65 7.82 -17.88
CA LEU A 174 8.27 7.17 -16.62
C LEU A 174 9.09 5.91 -16.33
N SER A 175 9.59 5.24 -17.37
CA SER A 175 10.42 4.03 -17.24
C SER A 175 11.92 4.29 -17.42
N ALA A 176 12.30 5.53 -17.79
CA ALA A 176 13.67 5.94 -18.10
C ALA A 176 14.65 5.79 -16.92
N ARG A 177 14.16 5.78 -15.68
CA ARG A 177 14.98 5.61 -14.48
C ARG A 177 14.39 4.55 -13.55
N PRO A 178 15.23 3.76 -12.86
CA PRO A 178 14.78 2.90 -11.77
C PRO A 178 14.04 3.71 -10.70
N LEU A 179 12.92 3.17 -10.21
CA LEU A 179 12.13 3.83 -9.17
C LEU A 179 12.94 3.92 -7.87
N ARG A 180 13.70 2.89 -7.52
CA ARG A 180 14.57 2.93 -6.33
C ARG A 180 15.55 4.11 -6.35
N ALA A 181 16.05 4.48 -7.53
CA ALA A 181 16.96 5.60 -7.69
C ALA A 181 16.22 6.94 -7.55
N VAL A 182 15.02 7.04 -8.10
CA VAL A 182 14.12 8.20 -7.94
C VAL A 182 13.79 8.43 -6.46
N PHE A 183 13.52 7.37 -5.70
CA PHE A 183 13.10 7.44 -4.30
C PHE A 183 14.22 7.26 -3.28
N SER A 184 15.48 7.21 -3.71
CA SER A 184 16.64 7.03 -2.82
C SER A 184 16.69 8.04 -1.67
N GLY A 185 16.28 9.29 -1.91
CA GLY A 185 16.17 10.32 -0.88
C GLY A 185 15.09 10.07 0.18
N LEU A 186 14.03 9.32 -0.15
CA LEU A 186 12.98 8.92 0.81
C LEU A 186 13.35 7.64 1.55
N LEU A 187 14.03 6.71 0.88
CA LEU A 187 14.42 5.43 1.48
C LEU A 187 15.49 5.59 2.55
N GLY A 188 16.28 6.67 2.48
CA GLY A 188 17.29 7.05 3.46
C GLY A 188 18.43 6.04 3.56
N ALA A 189 19.67 6.48 3.36
CA ALA A 189 20.86 5.64 3.57
C ALA A 189 21.13 5.32 5.07
N LYS A 190 20.16 5.57 5.96
CA LYS A 190 20.34 5.39 7.39
C LYS A 190 20.08 3.93 7.74
N THR A 191 21.04 3.31 8.41
CA THR A 191 20.85 2.00 9.05
C THR A 191 19.73 2.06 10.08
N GLN A 192 18.77 1.14 9.98
CA GLN A 192 17.66 0.97 10.92
C GLN A 192 17.69 -0.44 11.49
N THR A 193 17.59 -0.57 12.82
CA THR A 193 17.57 -1.87 13.49
C THR A 193 16.13 -2.36 13.62
N VAL A 194 15.85 -3.55 13.08
CA VAL A 194 14.53 -4.21 13.14
C VAL A 194 14.65 -5.58 13.78
N SER A 195 13.53 -6.13 14.25
CA SER A 195 13.49 -7.44 14.89
C SER A 195 13.12 -8.50 13.84
N CYS A 196 14.11 -9.28 13.39
CA CYS A 196 13.95 -10.29 12.36
C CYS A 196 13.77 -11.68 12.95
N LEU A 197 12.82 -12.44 12.41
CA LEU A 197 12.67 -13.85 12.70
C LEU A 197 13.81 -14.66 12.07
N ASP A 198 14.61 -15.33 12.89
CA ASP A 198 15.59 -16.31 12.45
C ASP A 198 14.87 -17.63 12.13
N THR A 199 14.62 -17.86 10.84
CA THR A 199 13.97 -19.09 10.37
C THR A 199 14.90 -20.30 10.42
N THR A 200 16.21 -20.10 10.63
CA THR A 200 17.19 -21.19 10.77
C THR A 200 17.33 -21.68 12.22
N ASN A 201 17.08 -20.83 13.22
CA ASN A 201 17.19 -21.19 14.65
C ASN A 201 15.91 -20.87 15.43
N LEU A 202 15.07 -21.90 15.62
CA LEU A 202 14.01 -21.96 16.65
C LEU A 202 13.03 -20.78 16.68
N LEU A 203 12.82 -20.06 15.58
CA LEU A 203 11.91 -18.91 15.51
C LEU A 203 12.26 -17.80 16.51
N VAL A 204 13.54 -17.65 16.85
CA VAL A 204 14.01 -16.57 17.71
C VAL A 204 14.06 -15.27 16.92
N ARG A 205 13.58 -14.17 17.51
CA ARG A 205 13.75 -12.84 16.92
C ARG A 205 15.10 -12.25 17.30
N ARG A 206 15.81 -11.70 16.32
CA ARG A 206 17.11 -11.03 16.50
C ARG A 206 17.06 -9.62 15.96
N ASP A 207 17.66 -8.71 16.70
CA ASP A 207 17.91 -7.36 16.23
C ASP A 207 18.87 -7.43 15.03
N THR A 208 18.45 -6.88 13.91
CA THR A 208 19.14 -6.95 12.63
C THR A 208 19.14 -5.57 11.99
N ASP A 209 20.32 -5.10 11.64
CA ASP A 209 20.49 -3.83 10.97
C ASP A 209 20.13 -3.93 9.49
N VAL A 210 19.36 -2.97 9.00
CA VAL A 210 18.92 -2.89 7.61
C VAL A 210 19.30 -1.54 7.04
N GLU A 211 19.90 -1.54 5.85
CA GLU A 211 20.38 -0.35 5.17
C GLU A 211 20.23 -0.52 3.66
N ILE A 212 19.77 0.53 2.96
CA ILE A 212 19.88 0.63 1.51
C ILE A 212 21.00 1.61 1.19
N ASP A 213 22.06 1.11 0.57
CA ASP A 213 23.24 1.86 0.17
C ASP A 213 23.33 1.83 -1.36
N GLY A 214 22.68 2.81 -1.99
CA GLY A 214 22.53 2.90 -3.44
C GLY A 214 21.77 1.69 -4.01
N ASP A 215 22.51 0.81 -4.69
CA ASP A 215 21.98 -0.39 -5.36
C ASP A 215 22.15 -1.67 -4.53
N VAL A 216 22.57 -1.56 -3.26
CA VAL A 216 22.76 -2.70 -2.36
C VAL A 216 21.85 -2.58 -1.14
N LEU A 217 20.96 -3.56 -0.96
CA LEU A 217 20.24 -3.75 0.29
C LEU A 217 21.08 -4.65 1.22
N LYS A 218 21.34 -4.18 2.44
CA LYS A 218 22.01 -4.96 3.48
C LYS A 218 20.99 -5.33 4.56
N ILE A 219 20.96 -6.60 4.94
CA ILE A 219 20.16 -7.12 6.06
C ILE A 219 21.11 -7.94 6.94
N GLY A 220 21.52 -7.35 8.07
CA GLY A 220 22.60 -7.85 8.90
C GLY A 220 23.89 -8.00 8.09
N GLY A 221 24.43 -9.22 8.03
CA GLY A 221 25.61 -9.54 7.23
C GLY A 221 25.34 -9.82 5.75
N THR A 222 24.07 -9.98 5.36
CA THR A 222 23.69 -10.39 4.00
C THR A 222 23.52 -9.17 3.10
N LYS A 223 23.97 -9.29 1.86
CA LYS A 223 23.89 -8.23 0.84
C LYS A 223 23.08 -8.73 -0.35
N PHE A 224 22.19 -7.87 -0.84
CA PHE A 224 21.38 -8.09 -2.03
C PHE A 224 21.69 -6.99 -3.04
N ASP A 225 22.18 -7.37 -4.22
CA ASP A 225 22.28 -6.44 -5.36
C ASP A 225 20.90 -6.30 -5.98
N ILE A 226 20.31 -5.11 -5.86
CA ILE A 226 18.96 -4.82 -6.34
C ILE A 226 18.95 -4.12 -7.71
N THR A 227 20.11 -4.03 -8.38
CA THR A 227 20.24 -3.40 -9.69
C THR A 227 19.42 -4.11 -10.76
N GLY A 228 19.43 -5.44 -10.68
CA GLY A 228 18.86 -6.35 -11.68
C GLY A 228 17.38 -6.65 -11.52
N ALA A 229 16.64 -5.92 -10.67
CA ALA A 229 15.22 -6.16 -10.45
C ALA A 229 14.43 -6.17 -11.78
N GLU A 230 13.65 -7.24 -12.00
CA GLU A 230 12.70 -7.35 -13.11
C GLU A 230 11.51 -6.44 -12.87
N THR A 231 11.05 -6.32 -11.63
CA THR A 231 9.95 -5.43 -11.26
C THR A 231 10.34 -4.60 -10.04
N GLU A 232 10.08 -3.31 -10.12
CA GLU A 232 10.12 -2.36 -9.01
C GLU A 232 8.71 -1.81 -8.81
N MET A 233 8.19 -1.88 -7.60
CA MET A 233 6.89 -1.33 -7.24
C MET A 233 7.03 -0.48 -5.98
N PHE A 234 6.61 0.79 -6.08
CA PHE A 234 6.40 1.66 -4.94
C PHE A 234 4.91 1.85 -4.71
N THR A 235 4.48 1.71 -3.47
CA THR A 235 3.11 2.02 -3.06
C THR A 235 3.15 3.05 -1.94
N PHE A 236 2.27 4.04 -2.01
CA PHE A 236 1.98 4.96 -0.90
C PHE A 236 0.50 4.82 -0.58
N ASP A 237 0.17 4.50 0.67
CA ASP A 237 -1.21 4.37 1.12
C ASP A 237 -1.54 5.44 2.17
N ASP A 238 -2.84 5.66 2.35
CA ASP A 238 -3.44 6.61 3.27
C ASP A 238 -2.80 8.01 3.21
N ALA A 239 -2.62 8.54 2.00
CA ALA A 239 -2.00 9.84 1.72
C ALA A 239 -0.55 9.94 2.25
N GLY A 240 0.20 8.85 2.11
CA GLY A 240 1.62 8.79 2.49
C GLY A 240 1.85 8.49 3.97
N ARG A 241 0.86 7.93 4.69
CA ARG A 241 1.10 7.40 6.05
C ARG A 241 1.93 6.13 6.03
N THR A 242 1.87 5.37 4.94
CA THR A 242 2.73 4.23 4.72
C THR A 242 3.31 4.29 3.31
N MET A 243 4.50 3.72 3.18
CA MET A 243 5.18 3.53 1.92
C MET A 243 5.70 2.10 1.86
N SER A 244 5.66 1.45 0.70
CA SER A 244 6.35 0.19 0.50
C SER A 244 7.13 0.16 -0.81
N LEU A 245 8.26 -0.54 -0.78
CA LEU A 245 9.05 -0.92 -1.94
C LEU A 245 8.99 -2.44 -2.08
N THR A 246 8.53 -2.92 -3.22
CA THR A 246 8.62 -4.32 -3.60
C THR A 246 9.51 -4.47 -4.82
N LEU A 247 10.48 -5.38 -4.73
CA LEU A 247 11.39 -5.74 -5.80
C LEU A 247 11.18 -7.21 -6.15
N ILE A 248 11.07 -7.52 -7.43
CA ILE A 248 11.07 -8.90 -7.94
C ILE A 248 12.34 -9.09 -8.75
N MET A 249 13.17 -10.04 -8.32
CA MET A 249 14.46 -10.35 -8.92
C MET A 249 14.32 -11.41 -10.03
N PRO A 250 15.32 -11.56 -10.93
CA PRO A 250 15.26 -12.52 -12.04
C PRO A 250 15.10 -13.98 -11.62
N ASP A 251 15.65 -14.33 -10.46
CA ASP A 251 15.53 -15.65 -9.83
C ASP A 251 14.18 -15.84 -9.09
N LYS A 252 13.25 -14.87 -9.21
CA LYS A 252 11.96 -14.85 -8.49
C LYS A 252 12.09 -14.63 -6.97
N GLN A 253 13.27 -14.24 -6.48
CA GLN A 253 13.36 -13.65 -5.15
C GLN A 253 12.54 -12.36 -5.11
N THR A 254 11.71 -12.22 -4.07
CA THR A 254 10.95 -11.01 -3.80
C THR A 254 11.43 -10.38 -2.51
N ILE A 255 11.70 -9.08 -2.59
CA ILE A 255 12.14 -8.26 -1.46
C ILE A 255 11.08 -7.19 -1.24
N GLY A 256 10.47 -7.18 -0.05
CA GLY A 256 9.49 -6.19 0.37
C GLY A 256 9.99 -5.38 1.55
N LEU A 257 9.99 -4.06 1.44
CA LEU A 257 10.33 -3.13 2.51
C LEU A 257 9.14 -2.22 2.75
N GLY A 258 8.63 -2.18 3.98
CA GLY A 258 7.56 -1.28 4.40
C GLY A 258 8.10 -0.19 5.31
N TYR A 259 7.57 1.02 5.15
CA TYR A 259 7.92 2.21 5.90
C TYR A 259 6.66 2.93 6.39
N ASP A 260 6.78 3.66 7.49
CA ASP A 260 5.78 4.65 7.90
C ASP A 260 6.01 6.00 7.21
N GLY A 261 5.12 6.96 7.44
CA GLY A 261 5.20 8.31 6.86
C GLY A 261 6.34 9.18 7.41
N ALA A 262 7.06 8.73 8.44
CA ALA A 262 8.32 9.34 8.89
C ALA A 262 9.56 8.73 8.21
N GLY A 263 9.39 7.67 7.41
CA GLY A 263 10.49 6.93 6.80
C GLY A 263 11.11 5.87 7.72
N THR A 264 10.45 5.53 8.84
CA THR A 264 10.88 4.44 9.71
C THR A 264 10.52 3.12 9.06
N LEU A 265 11.47 2.18 9.02
CA LEU A 265 11.27 0.85 8.47
C LEU A 265 10.34 0.05 9.40
N THR A 266 9.17 -0.32 8.88
CA THR A 266 8.14 -1.05 9.62
C THR A 266 8.10 -2.54 9.29
N SER A 267 8.60 -2.95 8.13
CA SER A 267 8.70 -4.36 7.79
C SER A 267 9.79 -4.63 6.76
N VAL A 268 10.38 -5.82 6.87
CA VAL A 268 11.29 -6.36 5.86
C VAL A 268 10.91 -7.80 5.60
N THR A 269 10.72 -8.12 4.34
CA THR A 269 10.46 -9.49 3.90
C THR A 269 11.38 -9.81 2.74
N VAL A 270 12.01 -10.99 2.81
CA VAL A 270 12.71 -11.56 1.67
C VAL A 270 12.28 -13.00 1.57
N PHE A 271 11.74 -13.38 0.42
CA PHE A 271 11.36 -14.75 0.15
C PHE A 271 11.79 -15.16 -1.26
N HIS A 272 12.11 -16.43 -1.41
CA HIS A 272 12.37 -17.04 -2.70
C HIS A 272 11.39 -18.20 -2.85
N GLU A 273 10.49 -18.10 -3.83
CA GLU A 273 9.38 -19.03 -4.03
C GLU A 273 8.51 -19.21 -2.77
N GLN A 274 8.75 -20.25 -1.97
CA GLN A 274 8.02 -20.57 -0.74
C GLN A 274 8.85 -20.44 0.54
N GLU A 275 10.17 -20.22 0.42
CA GLU A 275 11.06 -20.13 1.57
C GLU A 275 11.29 -18.68 1.97
N ARG A 276 10.92 -18.34 3.21
CA ARG A 276 11.18 -17.02 3.79
C ARG A 276 12.59 -16.97 4.37
N SER A 277 13.46 -16.20 3.75
CA SER A 277 14.81 -15.95 4.23
C SER A 277 14.83 -14.87 5.32
N TYR A 278 13.94 -13.87 5.23
CA TYR A 278 13.81 -12.81 6.23
C TYR A 278 12.33 -12.41 6.43
N SER A 279 11.96 -12.18 7.69
CA SER A 279 10.66 -11.64 8.10
C SER A 279 10.88 -10.78 9.34
N CYS A 280 10.89 -9.47 9.18
CA CYS A 280 11.24 -8.52 10.23
C CYS A 280 10.12 -7.52 10.49
N GLU A 281 10.01 -7.10 11.74
CA GLU A 281 9.02 -6.16 12.26
C GLU A 281 9.72 -5.09 13.11
N PRO A 282 9.04 -3.97 13.44
CA PRO A 282 9.62 -2.96 14.31
C PRO A 282 9.98 -3.59 15.66
N LYS A 283 11.08 -3.13 16.26
CA LYS A 283 11.41 -3.53 17.62
C LYS A 283 10.31 -3.07 18.56
N ARG A 284 9.70 -4.01 19.29
CA ARG A 284 8.78 -3.67 20.38
C ARG A 284 9.63 -3.19 21.55
N GLU A 285 9.46 -1.93 21.95
CA GLU A 285 9.95 -1.47 23.26
C GLU A 285 9.13 -2.23 24.31
N GLY A 286 9.84 -2.98 25.16
CA GLY A 286 9.26 -3.77 26.24
C GLY A 286 9.70 -3.25 27.60
#